data_AF-H6VBA9-F1
#
_entry.id   AF-H6VBA9-F1
#
_cell.length_a   1.000
_cell.length_b   1.000
_cell.length_c   1.000
_cell.angle_alpha   90.00
_cell.angle_beta   90.00
_cell.angle_gamma   90.00
#
_symmetry.space_group_name_H-M   'P 1'
#
loop_
_entity.id
_entity.type
_entity.pdbx_description
1 polymer ?
#
loop_
_entity_poly.entity_id
_entity_poly.type
_entity_poly.pdbx_seq_one_letter_code
_entity_poly.pdbx_strand_id
1 'polypeptide(L)'
;KVRRLSVQFGGAKCANIPADFMTTQVRSLIFFGFLNCVPSVVEYKLLRVLILHIWADEIKIFDLARIGELFQLRYLKIDGNIAIHLPDEIRQLNLLETLELHAPVNDMPDISCLPLLRTLGYFDLSKNSLENVQSLSELNNLQDLHLTWPNTAEPDNLKNNMQCLGSILWKLSNLKSLTLVPAASSHADVLDDAGGAILGISGDVLSSVSSPPPLLQRLELSGR
;
A
#
# COMPACT_ATOMS: atom_id res chain seq x y z
N LYS A 1 -15.23 -3.93 -28.33
CA LYS A 1 -15.55 -3.46 -26.95
C LYS A 1 -14.26 -3.33 -26.15
N VAL A 2 -14.00 -2.16 -25.56
CA VAL A 2 -12.77 -1.90 -24.79
C VAL A 2 -12.84 -2.65 -23.46
N ARG A 3 -11.79 -3.40 -23.12
CA ARG A 3 -11.64 -4.12 -21.84
C ARG A 3 -10.46 -3.62 -21.00
N ARG A 4 -9.54 -2.89 -21.63
CA ARG A 4 -8.35 -2.32 -21.00
C ARG A 4 -8.33 -0.85 -21.38
N LEU A 5 -8.29 0.00 -20.38
CA LEU A 5 -8.24 1.44 -20.53
C LEU A 5 -6.98 1.94 -19.83
N SER A 6 -6.10 2.60 -20.59
CA SER A 6 -4.93 3.27 -20.05
C SER A 6 -5.03 4.74 -20.43
N VAL A 7 -4.89 5.61 -19.43
CA VAL A 7 -5.11 7.05 -19.56
C VAL A 7 -3.89 7.76 -18.99
N GLN A 8 -3.27 8.59 -19.82
CA GLN A 8 -2.10 9.36 -19.45
C GLN A 8 -2.36 10.82 -19.79
N PHE A 9 -2.59 11.64 -18.76
CA PHE A 9 -2.87 13.06 -18.91
C PHE A 9 -1.65 13.96 -18.72
N GLY A 10 -0.51 13.39 -18.31
CA GLY A 10 0.71 14.16 -18.08
C GLY A 10 0.42 15.37 -17.17
N GLY A 11 0.95 16.54 -17.50
CA GLY A 11 0.75 17.77 -16.71
C GLY A 11 -0.66 18.38 -16.75
N ALA A 12 -1.63 17.78 -17.43
CA ALA A 12 -2.97 18.35 -17.55
C ALA A 12 -3.78 18.20 -16.24
N LYS A 13 -4.31 19.32 -15.73
CA LYS A 13 -5.06 19.39 -14.47
C LYS A 13 -6.59 19.28 -14.61
N CYS A 14 -7.09 19.37 -15.85
CA CYS A 14 -8.51 19.39 -16.17
C CYS A 14 -8.83 18.52 -17.41
N ALA A 15 -8.16 17.38 -17.55
CA ALA A 15 -8.41 16.44 -18.64
C ALA A 15 -9.46 15.41 -18.22
N ASN A 16 -10.39 15.10 -19.12
CA ASN A 16 -11.46 14.14 -18.90
C ASN A 16 -11.38 13.01 -19.93
N ILE A 17 -11.70 11.80 -19.48
CA ILE A 17 -11.91 10.68 -20.39
C ILE A 17 -13.22 10.92 -21.14
N PRO A 18 -13.25 10.89 -22.48
CA PRO A 18 -14.49 11.05 -23.23
C PRO A 18 -15.51 10.00 -22.81
N ALA A 19 -16.79 10.38 -22.71
CA ALA A 19 -17.87 9.53 -22.21
C ALA A 19 -17.99 8.19 -22.96
N ASP A 20 -17.64 8.18 -24.25
CA ASP A 20 -17.65 6.97 -25.09
C ASP A 20 -16.70 5.87 -24.61
N PHE A 21 -15.67 6.23 -23.84
CA PHE A 21 -14.71 5.29 -23.23
C PHE A 21 -15.08 4.86 -21.80
N MET A 22 -16.07 5.52 -21.17
CA MET A 22 -16.61 5.17 -19.86
C MET A 22 -17.53 3.94 -19.97
N THR A 23 -16.95 2.84 -20.45
CA THR A 23 -17.69 1.60 -20.71
C THR A 23 -17.68 0.73 -19.45
N THR A 24 -18.83 0.14 -19.11
CA THR A 24 -18.91 -0.90 -18.05
C THR A 24 -18.06 -2.14 -18.36
N GLN A 25 -17.54 -2.22 -19.60
CA GLN A 25 -16.65 -3.22 -20.21
C GLN A 25 -15.27 -3.39 -19.58
N VAL A 26 -14.78 -2.31 -18.98
CA VAL A 26 -13.38 -2.23 -18.57
C VAL A 26 -13.12 -3.19 -17.41
N ARG A 27 -12.07 -3.99 -17.58
CA ARG A 27 -11.57 -4.94 -16.58
C ARG A 27 -10.19 -4.53 -16.05
N SER A 28 -9.52 -3.61 -16.73
CA SER A 28 -8.25 -3.04 -16.29
C SER A 28 -8.23 -1.56 -16.60
N LEU A 29 -8.01 -0.76 -15.57
CA LEU A 29 -7.82 0.69 -15.65
C LEU A 29 -6.43 1.03 -15.12
N ILE A 30 -5.66 1.72 -15.95
CA ILE A 30 -4.38 2.32 -15.57
C ILE A 30 -4.52 3.82 -15.79
N PHE A 31 -4.29 4.61 -14.75
CA PHE A 31 -4.39 6.07 -14.81
C PHE A 31 -3.08 6.70 -14.39
N PHE A 32 -2.64 7.71 -15.13
CA PHE A 32 -1.47 8.52 -14.84
C PHE A 32 -1.81 10.00 -15.02
N GLY A 33 -1.93 10.75 -13.93
CA GLY A 33 -2.34 12.16 -14.00
C GLY A 33 -2.64 12.82 -12.66
N PHE A 34 -3.16 14.04 -12.72
CA PHE A 34 -3.61 14.78 -11.54
C PHE A 34 -4.86 14.15 -10.91
N LEU A 35 -4.97 14.23 -9.58
CA LEU A 35 -6.12 13.72 -8.80
C LEU A 35 -7.48 14.17 -9.34
N ASN A 36 -7.58 15.44 -9.72
CA ASN A 36 -8.84 16.03 -10.22
C ASN A 36 -9.32 15.42 -11.55
N CYS A 37 -8.44 14.70 -12.26
CA CYS A 37 -8.73 14.05 -13.53
C CYS A 37 -9.02 12.55 -13.38
N VAL A 38 -8.93 12.00 -12.17
CA VAL A 38 -9.21 10.58 -11.91
C VAL A 38 -10.69 10.33 -12.18
N PRO A 39 -11.03 9.40 -13.10
CA PRO A 39 -12.44 9.07 -13.34
C PRO A 39 -13.05 8.35 -12.13
N SER A 40 -14.36 8.39 -12.02
CA SER A 40 -15.11 7.60 -11.04
C SER A 40 -14.87 6.10 -11.27
N VAL A 41 -13.98 5.50 -10.47
CA VAL A 41 -13.57 4.09 -10.66
C VAL A 41 -14.74 3.12 -10.43
N VAL A 42 -15.74 3.53 -9.65
CA VAL A 42 -16.92 2.73 -9.31
C VAL A 42 -17.88 2.50 -10.48
N GLU A 43 -17.76 3.26 -11.56
CA GLU A 43 -18.54 3.04 -12.78
C GLU A 43 -18.12 1.76 -13.52
N TYR A 44 -16.91 1.28 -13.26
CA TYR A 44 -16.33 0.11 -13.91
C TYR A 44 -16.48 -1.16 -13.04
N LYS A 45 -17.73 -1.62 -12.85
CA LYS A 45 -18.06 -2.79 -12.00
C LYS A 45 -17.36 -4.12 -12.35
N LEU A 46 -16.77 -4.22 -13.54
CA LEU A 46 -16.03 -5.41 -13.98
C LEU A 46 -14.51 -5.26 -13.79
N LEU A 47 -14.04 -4.19 -13.13
CA LEU A 47 -12.62 -3.99 -12.86
C LEU A 47 -12.04 -5.14 -12.06
N ARG A 48 -10.91 -5.63 -12.56
CA ARG A 48 -10.05 -6.62 -11.93
C ARG A 48 -8.69 -6.06 -11.60
N VAL A 49 -8.24 -5.05 -12.34
CA VAL A 49 -6.96 -4.38 -12.15
C VAL A 49 -7.20 -2.88 -12.14
N LEU A 50 -6.81 -2.22 -11.05
CA LEU A 50 -6.83 -0.78 -10.90
C LEU A 50 -5.43 -0.33 -10.51
N ILE A 51 -4.82 0.47 -11.38
CA ILE A 51 -3.51 1.09 -11.15
C ILE A 51 -3.66 2.59 -11.28
N LEU A 52 -3.35 3.31 -10.21
CA LEU A 52 -3.44 4.76 -10.14
C LEU A 52 -2.07 5.34 -9.82
N HIS A 53 -1.50 6.07 -10.76
CA HIS A 53 -0.37 6.96 -10.53
C HIS A 53 -0.91 8.39 -10.49
N ILE A 54 -1.11 8.91 -9.28
CA ILE A 54 -1.84 10.16 -9.03
C ILE A 54 -0.97 11.17 -8.30
N TRP A 55 -1.07 12.43 -8.68
CA TRP A 55 -0.41 13.51 -7.93
C TRP A 55 -1.26 14.76 -7.81
N ALA A 56 -0.92 15.59 -6.83
CA ALA A 56 -1.51 16.90 -6.60
C ALA A 56 -0.43 17.90 -6.18
N ASP A 57 -0.65 19.18 -6.48
CA ASP A 57 0.25 20.26 -6.03
C ASP A 57 -0.01 20.66 -4.57
N GLU A 58 -1.19 20.30 -4.05
CA GLU A 58 -1.65 20.62 -2.71
C GLU A 58 -1.85 19.33 -1.93
N ILE A 59 -1.79 19.43 -0.60
CA ILE A 59 -2.14 18.32 0.29
C ILE A 59 -3.61 17.99 0.06
N LYS A 60 -3.86 16.83 -0.53
CA LYS A 60 -5.20 16.30 -0.78
C LYS A 60 -5.30 14.89 -0.24
N ILE A 61 -6.54 14.47 -0.01
CA ILE A 61 -6.89 13.10 0.34
C ILE A 61 -7.66 12.52 -0.84
N PHE A 62 -7.22 11.35 -1.31
CA PHE A 62 -7.98 10.55 -2.25
C PHE A 62 -8.82 9.54 -1.48
N ASP A 63 -10.13 9.77 -1.49
CA ASP A 63 -11.08 8.93 -0.76
C ASP A 63 -11.57 7.77 -1.63
N LEU A 64 -11.37 6.56 -1.12
CA LEU A 64 -11.79 5.31 -1.73
C LEU A 64 -13.07 4.74 -1.11
N ALA A 65 -13.90 5.55 -0.44
CA ALA A 65 -15.12 5.16 0.28
C ALA A 65 -15.97 4.07 -0.41
N ARG A 66 -16.04 4.06 -1.75
CA ARG A 66 -16.86 3.11 -2.52
C ARG A 66 -16.07 2.00 -3.21
N ILE A 67 -14.82 1.76 -2.82
CA ILE A 67 -13.96 0.75 -3.43
C ILE A 67 -14.55 -0.66 -3.31
N GLY A 68 -15.25 -0.96 -2.21
CA GLY A 68 -15.93 -2.24 -1.97
C GLY A 68 -16.94 -2.64 -3.06
N GLU A 69 -17.44 -1.68 -3.84
CA GLU A 69 -18.32 -1.95 -4.99
C GLU A 69 -17.59 -2.58 -6.18
N LEU A 70 -16.26 -2.61 -6.18
CA LEU A 70 -15.43 -3.27 -7.19
C LEU A 70 -15.18 -4.74 -6.81
N PHE A 71 -16.25 -5.50 -6.61
CA PHE A 71 -16.20 -6.90 -6.13
C PHE A 71 -15.41 -7.87 -7.01
N GLN A 72 -15.04 -7.48 -8.24
CA GLN A 72 -14.15 -8.27 -9.12
C GLN A 72 -12.67 -7.88 -9.02
N LEU A 73 -12.32 -6.88 -8.20
CA LEU A 73 -10.97 -6.36 -8.10
C LEU A 73 -10.04 -7.42 -7.54
N ARG A 74 -8.95 -7.67 -8.27
CA ARG A 74 -7.89 -8.63 -7.94
C ARG A 74 -6.56 -7.94 -7.67
N TYR A 75 -6.34 -6.77 -8.28
CA TYR A 75 -5.11 -6.02 -8.17
C TYR A 75 -5.44 -4.54 -7.96
N LEU A 76 -5.01 -3.98 -6.84
CA LEU A 76 -5.08 -2.56 -6.53
C LEU A 76 -3.67 -2.03 -6.27
N LYS A 77 -3.23 -1.09 -7.11
CA LYS A 77 -2.00 -0.33 -6.91
C LYS A 77 -2.31 1.15 -6.94
N ILE A 78 -1.87 1.87 -5.92
CA ILE A 78 -1.93 3.33 -5.88
C ILE A 78 -0.54 3.85 -5.56
N ASP A 79 -0.10 4.82 -6.36
CA ASP A 79 1.20 5.44 -6.29
C ASP A 79 1.02 6.95 -6.45
N GLY A 80 1.62 7.73 -5.55
CA GLY A 80 1.41 9.16 -5.57
C GLY A 80 1.92 9.91 -4.34
N ASN A 81 1.85 11.23 -4.44
CA ASN A 81 2.18 12.15 -3.36
C ASN A 81 0.94 12.61 -2.55
N ILE A 82 -0.17 11.88 -2.64
CA ILE A 82 -1.47 12.24 -2.07
C ILE A 82 -1.79 11.25 -0.95
N ALA A 83 -2.37 11.74 0.15
CA ALA A 83 -2.85 10.86 1.21
C ALA A 83 -4.05 10.03 0.73
N ILE A 84 -4.11 8.75 1.11
CA ILE A 84 -5.22 7.86 0.76
C ILE A 84 -6.07 7.63 2.01
N HIS A 85 -7.38 7.75 1.84
CA HIS A 85 -8.36 7.24 2.80
C HIS A 85 -8.92 5.92 2.27
N LEU A 86 -8.59 4.83 2.95
CA LEU A 86 -9.02 3.48 2.59
C LEU A 86 -10.11 3.03 3.58
N PRO A 87 -11.33 2.73 3.12
CA PRO A 87 -12.45 2.48 4.03
C PRO A 87 -12.51 1.00 4.49
N ASP A 88 -13.24 0.74 5.57
CA ASP A 88 -13.51 -0.62 6.07
C ASP A 88 -14.22 -1.51 5.04
N GLU A 89 -14.94 -0.92 4.08
CA GLU A 89 -15.56 -1.61 2.95
C GLU A 89 -14.55 -2.35 2.06
N ILE A 90 -13.24 -2.13 2.21
CA ILE A 90 -12.22 -2.94 1.53
C ILE A 90 -12.40 -4.44 1.79
N ARG A 91 -12.94 -4.83 2.96
CA ARG A 91 -13.27 -6.23 3.28
C ARG A 91 -14.26 -6.89 2.31
N GLN A 92 -14.97 -6.11 1.50
CA GLN A 92 -15.87 -6.62 0.45
C GLN A 92 -15.10 -7.10 -0.79
N LEU A 93 -13.82 -6.74 -0.93
CA LEU A 93 -12.96 -7.14 -2.04
C LEU A 93 -12.43 -8.58 -1.86
N ASN A 94 -13.34 -9.55 -1.79
CA ASN A 94 -13.04 -10.96 -1.54
C ASN A 94 -12.13 -11.61 -2.60
N LEU A 95 -11.98 -10.97 -3.76
CA LEU A 95 -11.13 -11.43 -4.86
C LEU A 95 -9.77 -10.72 -4.92
N LEU A 96 -9.48 -9.79 -4.00
CA LEU A 96 -8.24 -9.03 -3.99
C LEU A 96 -7.06 -9.95 -3.68
N GLU A 97 -6.10 -10.00 -4.60
CA GLU A 97 -4.88 -10.81 -4.53
C GLU A 97 -3.65 -9.93 -4.24
N THR A 98 -3.67 -8.67 -4.70
CA THR A 98 -2.58 -7.71 -4.53
C THR A 98 -3.09 -6.35 -4.11
N LEU A 99 -2.51 -5.82 -3.03
CA LEU A 99 -2.69 -4.46 -2.54
C LEU A 99 -1.32 -3.79 -2.40
N GLU A 100 -1.05 -2.77 -3.20
CA GLU A 100 0.18 -1.98 -3.17
C GLU A 100 -0.15 -0.49 -2.98
N LEU A 101 0.29 0.11 -1.88
CA LEU A 101 -0.02 1.49 -1.51
C LEU A 101 1.27 2.32 -1.40
N HIS A 102 1.78 2.78 -2.53
CA HIS A 102 2.94 3.68 -2.63
C HIS A 102 2.54 5.15 -2.40
N ALA A 103 1.75 5.40 -1.36
CA ALA A 103 1.38 6.75 -0.94
C ALA A 103 1.05 6.75 0.56
N PRO A 104 1.07 7.91 1.24
CA PRO A 104 0.67 7.98 2.64
C PRO A 104 -0.77 7.48 2.82
N VAL A 105 -0.99 6.54 3.74
CA VAL A 105 -2.33 6.13 4.15
C VAL A 105 -2.57 6.71 5.54
N ASN A 106 -3.69 7.40 5.74
CA ASN A 106 -3.98 8.05 7.03
C ASN A 106 -4.25 7.03 8.12
N ASP A 107 -5.14 6.07 7.84
CA ASP A 107 -5.49 4.95 8.71
C ASP A 107 -5.68 3.72 7.83
N MET A 108 -4.96 2.64 8.14
CA MET A 108 -5.20 1.37 7.45
C MET A 108 -6.43 0.68 8.06
N PRO A 109 -7.43 0.32 7.26
CA PRO A 109 -8.55 -0.49 7.71
C PRO A 109 -8.08 -1.92 8.02
N ASP A 110 -8.94 -2.70 8.66
CA ASP A 110 -8.67 -4.11 8.90
C ASP A 110 -8.66 -4.91 7.58
N ILE A 111 -7.46 -5.32 7.17
CA ILE A 111 -7.23 -6.15 5.98
C ILE A 111 -7.18 -7.64 6.29
N SER A 112 -7.26 -8.07 7.56
CA SER A 112 -7.25 -9.49 7.94
C SER A 112 -8.36 -10.30 7.28
N CYS A 113 -9.47 -9.64 6.95
CA CYS A 113 -10.64 -10.21 6.29
C CYS A 113 -10.45 -10.48 4.78
N LEU A 114 -9.29 -10.21 4.18
CA LEU A 114 -9.06 -10.42 2.74
C LEU A 114 -8.56 -11.84 2.44
N PRO A 115 -9.44 -12.78 2.03
CA PRO A 115 -9.11 -14.21 2.05
C PRO A 115 -8.11 -14.62 0.97
N LEU A 116 -7.98 -13.86 -0.13
CA LEU A 116 -7.11 -14.19 -1.26
C LEU A 116 -5.87 -13.31 -1.35
N LEU A 117 -5.61 -12.43 -0.38
CA LEU A 117 -4.49 -11.50 -0.43
C LEU A 117 -3.17 -12.27 -0.35
N ARG A 118 -2.35 -12.14 -1.39
CA ARG A 118 -1.04 -12.79 -1.54
C ARG A 118 0.11 -11.79 -1.49
N THR A 119 -0.15 -10.55 -1.88
CA THR A 119 0.86 -9.51 -1.93
C THR A 119 0.33 -8.27 -1.22
N LEU A 120 1.05 -7.85 -0.18
CA LEU A 120 0.84 -6.58 0.50
C LEU A 120 2.12 -5.75 0.37
N GLY A 121 2.01 -4.63 -0.35
CA GLY A 121 3.13 -3.76 -0.65
C GLY A 121 3.02 -2.42 0.06
N TYR A 122 4.16 -1.93 0.55
CA TYR A 122 4.34 -0.58 1.11
C TYR A 122 3.52 -0.33 2.38
N PHE A 123 3.45 -1.32 3.25
CA PHE A 123 2.84 -1.16 4.57
C PHE A 123 3.79 -0.40 5.50
N ASP A 124 3.42 0.82 5.88
CA ASP A 124 4.24 1.71 6.69
C ASP A 124 4.16 1.39 8.19
N LEU A 125 5.21 0.79 8.74
CA LEU A 125 5.28 0.41 10.15
C LEU A 125 5.27 1.60 11.12
N SER A 126 5.49 2.84 10.67
CA SER A 126 5.40 4.02 11.55
C SER A 126 4.05 4.70 11.57
N LYS A 127 3.27 4.54 10.49
CA LYS A 127 1.96 5.16 10.32
C LYS A 127 0.80 4.19 10.56
N ASN A 128 1.10 3.03 11.16
CA ASN A 128 0.12 2.00 11.47
C ASN A 128 0.07 1.73 12.96
N SER A 129 -1.12 1.37 13.45
CA SER A 129 -1.30 0.97 14.84
C SER A 129 -0.69 -0.41 15.10
N LEU A 130 -0.47 -0.73 16.38
CA LEU A 130 -0.05 -2.06 16.80
C LEU A 130 -1.06 -3.14 16.37
N GLU A 131 -2.36 -2.82 16.40
CA GLU A 131 -3.44 -3.71 15.97
C GLU A 131 -3.36 -4.01 14.48
N ASN A 132 -3.05 -3.01 13.64
CA ASN A 132 -2.85 -3.22 12.20
C ASN A 132 -1.64 -4.11 11.92
N VAL A 133 -0.55 -3.98 12.67
CA VAL A 133 0.61 -4.87 12.52
C VAL A 133 0.23 -6.28 12.96
N GLN A 134 -0.42 -6.43 14.11
CA GLN A 134 -0.84 -7.72 14.63
C GLN A 134 -1.80 -8.46 13.67
N SER A 135 -2.72 -7.74 13.03
CA SER A 135 -3.70 -8.32 12.10
C SER A 135 -3.06 -8.92 10.84
N LEU A 136 -1.81 -8.55 10.51
CA LEU A 136 -1.05 -9.21 9.44
C LEU A 136 -0.94 -10.72 9.68
N SER A 137 -0.92 -11.18 10.94
CA SER A 137 -0.83 -12.62 11.25
C SER A 137 -2.00 -13.45 10.75
N GLU A 138 -3.13 -12.82 10.46
CA GLU A 138 -4.35 -13.47 9.97
C GLU A 138 -4.34 -13.64 8.44
N LEU A 139 -3.38 -13.01 7.74
CA LEU A 139 -3.22 -13.09 6.29
C LEU A 139 -2.56 -14.41 5.87
N ASN A 140 -3.28 -15.51 6.05
CA ASN A 140 -2.76 -16.86 5.85
C ASN A 140 -2.29 -17.16 4.42
N ASN A 141 -2.75 -16.41 3.41
CA ASN A 141 -2.35 -16.59 2.00
C ASN A 141 -1.22 -15.66 1.54
N LEU A 142 -0.72 -14.80 2.44
CA LEU A 142 0.31 -13.82 2.14
C LEU A 142 1.62 -14.52 1.77
N GLN A 143 2.16 -14.15 0.61
CA GLN A 143 3.40 -14.68 0.03
C GLN A 143 4.47 -13.60 -0.07
N ASP A 144 4.07 -12.35 -0.34
CA ASP A 144 4.99 -11.23 -0.50
C ASP A 144 4.55 -10.07 0.39
N LEU A 145 5.41 -9.69 1.34
CA LEU A 145 5.19 -8.59 2.27
C LEU A 145 6.29 -7.56 2.12
N HIS A 146 5.94 -6.35 1.68
CA HIS A 146 6.86 -5.22 1.63
C HIS A 146 6.47 -4.19 2.69
N LEU A 147 7.38 -3.94 3.63
CA LEU A 147 7.21 -3.04 4.76
C LEU A 147 8.08 -1.80 4.54
N THR A 148 7.55 -0.64 4.90
CA THR A 148 8.30 0.61 4.92
C THR A 148 8.48 1.12 6.35
N TRP A 149 9.56 1.84 6.59
CA TRP A 149 9.82 2.51 7.87
C TRP A 149 10.40 3.91 7.61
N PRO A 150 10.14 4.89 8.48
CA PRO A 150 10.47 6.29 8.22
C PRO A 150 11.97 6.51 8.33
N ASN A 151 12.42 7.55 7.64
CA ASN A 151 13.81 7.97 7.65
C ASN A 151 14.17 8.94 8.80
N THR A 152 13.19 9.37 9.60
CA THR A 152 13.40 10.38 10.65
C THR A 152 13.34 9.77 12.04
N ALA A 153 13.93 10.48 13.00
CA ALA A 153 14.14 10.00 14.36
C ALA A 153 12.84 9.54 15.03
N GLU A 154 12.84 8.25 15.37
CA GLU A 154 11.91 7.48 16.22
C GLU A 154 10.47 8.02 16.35
N PRO A 155 9.54 7.61 15.48
CA PRO A 155 8.13 7.63 15.82
C PRO A 155 7.91 6.73 17.04
N ASP A 156 7.14 7.21 18.02
CA ASP A 156 6.86 6.52 19.30
C ASP A 156 6.42 5.04 19.13
N ASN A 157 5.79 4.72 17.99
CA ASN A 157 5.23 3.41 17.72
C ASN A 157 6.15 2.46 16.94
N LEU A 158 7.21 2.95 16.29
CA LEU A 158 8.01 2.14 15.36
C LEU A 158 8.67 0.95 16.08
N LYS A 159 9.25 1.18 17.26
CA LYS A 159 9.90 0.13 18.06
C LYS A 159 8.91 -0.97 18.45
N ASN A 160 7.72 -0.59 18.92
CA ASN A 160 6.68 -1.52 19.33
C ASN A 160 6.15 -2.32 18.12
N ASN A 161 5.94 -1.66 16.99
CA ASN A 161 5.50 -2.29 15.75
C ASN A 161 6.55 -3.27 15.19
N MET A 162 7.83 -2.90 15.28
CA MET A 162 8.96 -3.77 14.91
C MET A 162 9.04 -5.02 15.81
N GLN A 163 8.84 -4.86 17.12
CA GLN A 163 8.77 -6.00 18.05
C GLN A 163 7.53 -6.88 17.79
N CYS A 164 6.38 -6.26 17.54
CA CYS A 164 5.15 -6.96 17.19
C CYS A 164 5.33 -7.78 15.91
N LEU A 165 5.89 -7.17 14.87
CA LEU A 165 6.22 -7.84 13.61
C LEU A 165 7.08 -9.08 13.85
N GLY A 166 8.14 -8.96 14.67
CA GLY A 166 8.99 -10.10 15.02
C GLY A 166 8.21 -11.24 15.69
N SER A 167 7.25 -10.90 16.57
CA SER A 167 6.42 -11.87 17.30
C SER A 167 5.38 -12.59 16.43
N ILE A 168 4.93 -11.99 15.32
CA ILE A 168 3.92 -12.56 14.43
C ILE A 168 4.51 -13.18 13.16
N LEU A 169 5.76 -12.87 12.82
CA LEU A 169 6.35 -13.23 11.53
C LEU A 169 6.25 -14.74 11.26
N TRP A 170 6.54 -15.57 12.26
CA TRP A 170 6.45 -17.03 12.14
C TRP A 170 5.05 -17.57 11.83
N LYS A 171 3.98 -16.80 12.12
CA LYS A 171 2.59 -17.18 11.79
C LYS A 171 2.29 -17.04 10.29
N LEU A 172 3.06 -16.23 9.57
CA LEU A 172 2.94 -16.05 8.12
C LEU A 172 3.52 -17.26 7.36
N SER A 173 2.89 -18.43 7.55
CA SER A 173 3.41 -19.72 7.09
C SER A 173 3.60 -19.83 5.57
N ASN A 174 2.87 -19.04 4.78
CA ASN A 174 2.97 -18.99 3.32
C ASN A 174 3.93 -17.91 2.79
N LEU A 175 4.55 -17.12 3.67
CA LEU A 175 5.42 -16.01 3.28
C LEU A 175 6.68 -16.53 2.57
N LYS A 176 6.94 -16.02 1.38
CA LYS A 176 8.08 -16.32 0.52
C LYS A 176 9.06 -15.16 0.42
N SER A 177 8.55 -13.93 0.45
CA SER A 177 9.33 -12.71 0.36
C SER A 177 8.96 -11.75 1.49
N LEU A 178 9.98 -11.30 2.22
CA LEU A 178 9.89 -10.17 3.14
C LEU A 178 10.89 -9.11 2.70
N THR A 179 10.40 -7.92 2.40
CA THR A 179 11.22 -6.75 2.08
C THR A 179 10.97 -5.66 3.09
N LEU A 180 12.03 -5.13 3.69
CA LEU A 180 11.99 -3.98 4.58
C LEU A 180 12.82 -2.86 3.96
N VAL A 181 12.16 -1.76 3.60
CA VAL A 181 12.76 -0.62 2.91
C VAL A 181 12.51 0.71 3.63
N PRO A 182 13.47 1.64 3.65
CA PRO A 182 13.20 3.00 4.09
C PRO A 182 12.10 3.61 3.24
N ALA A 183 11.17 4.32 3.87
CA ALA A 183 10.17 5.10 3.17
C ALA A 183 10.88 6.19 2.33
N ALA A 184 10.46 6.35 1.08
CA ALA A 184 10.91 7.45 0.25
C ALA A 184 10.48 8.76 0.94
N SER A 185 11.41 9.68 1.17
CA SER A 185 11.10 10.97 1.77
C SER A 185 10.13 11.72 0.87
N SER A 186 8.88 11.89 1.31
CA SER A 186 7.98 12.87 0.72
C SER A 186 8.56 14.26 1.03
N HIS A 187 8.85 15.05 0.00
CA HIS A 187 9.36 16.42 0.11
C HIS A 187 8.50 17.25 1.08
N ALA A 188 9.06 17.55 2.26
CA ALA A 188 8.65 18.66 3.14
C ALA A 188 9.71 19.03 4.20
N ASP A 189 10.76 18.22 4.45
CA ASP A 189 11.81 18.56 5.43
C ASP A 189 13.19 18.59 4.79
N VAL A 190 13.52 19.68 4.10
CA VAL A 190 14.92 20.06 3.84
C VAL A 190 15.08 21.52 4.23
N LEU A 191 15.10 21.76 5.54
CA LEU A 191 15.85 22.83 6.20
C LEU A 191 16.10 22.38 7.65
N ASP A 192 17.08 21.49 7.86
CA ASP A 192 18.16 21.80 8.78
C ASP A 192 19.29 20.77 8.68
N ASP A 193 20.47 21.31 8.43
CA ASP A 193 21.77 20.65 8.49
C ASP A 193 22.17 20.55 9.98
N ALA A 194 22.11 19.35 10.55
CA ALA A 194 22.93 18.95 11.70
C ALA A 194 22.84 17.44 11.96
N GLY A 195 23.88 16.70 11.52
CA GLY A 195 24.44 15.55 12.25
C GLY A 195 23.50 14.50 12.88
N GLY A 196 22.40 14.11 12.22
CA GLY A 196 21.49 13.07 12.70
C GLY A 196 22.06 11.66 12.51
N ALA A 197 22.30 10.96 13.61
CA ALA A 197 22.92 9.63 13.67
C ALA A 197 22.31 8.62 12.69
N ILE A 198 23.20 7.90 11.99
CA ILE A 198 22.88 6.71 11.20
C ILE A 198 22.49 5.60 12.18
N LEU A 199 21.20 5.55 12.54
CA LEU A 199 20.64 4.36 13.15
C LEU A 199 20.33 3.39 12.01
N GLY A 200 21.35 2.60 11.64
CA GLY A 200 21.10 1.34 10.99
C GLY A 200 20.06 0.60 11.83
N ILE A 201 19.07 -0.01 11.17
CA ILE A 201 18.11 -0.91 11.82
C ILE A 201 18.95 -1.81 12.73
N SER A 202 18.91 -1.56 14.05
CA SER A 202 19.72 -2.35 14.95
C SER A 202 19.32 -3.80 14.68
N GLY A 203 20.31 -4.68 14.47
CA GLY A 203 20.09 -6.11 14.24
C GLY A 203 19.25 -6.77 15.34
N ASP A 204 18.95 -6.03 16.41
CA ASP A 204 18.06 -6.33 17.52
C ASP A 204 16.58 -6.51 17.15
N VAL A 205 16.09 -5.99 16.02
CA VAL A 205 14.66 -6.19 15.71
C VAL A 205 14.38 -7.62 15.26
N LEU A 206 15.22 -8.17 14.39
CA LEU A 206 15.12 -9.58 13.99
C LEU A 206 15.69 -10.53 15.03
N SER A 207 16.43 -10.04 16.05
CA SER A 207 16.84 -10.88 17.18
C SER A 207 15.65 -11.37 18.02
N SER A 208 14.51 -10.66 17.94
CA SER A 208 13.24 -11.09 18.56
C SER A 208 12.48 -12.15 17.77
N VAL A 209 12.88 -12.44 16.53
CA VAL A 209 12.25 -13.46 15.69
C VAL A 209 12.71 -14.83 16.20
N SER A 210 11.81 -15.54 16.88
CA SER A 210 12.07 -16.88 17.42
C SER A 210 12.36 -17.92 16.32
N SER A 211 11.78 -17.73 15.12
CA SER A 211 12.04 -18.54 13.93
C SER A 211 11.53 -17.84 12.67
N PRO A 212 12.27 -17.91 11.54
CA PRO A 212 11.80 -17.36 10.27
C PRO A 212 10.62 -18.19 9.71
N PRO A 213 9.74 -17.59 8.89
CA PRO A 213 8.67 -18.32 8.22
C PRO A 213 9.22 -19.49 7.40
N PRO A 214 8.55 -20.67 7.41
CA PRO A 214 9.10 -21.90 6.85
C PRO A 214 9.29 -21.87 5.33
N LEU A 215 8.52 -21.05 4.62
CA LEU A 215 8.60 -20.91 3.16
C LEU A 215 9.39 -19.68 2.70
N LEU A 216 10.04 -18.96 3.62
CA LEU A 216 10.76 -17.73 3.29
C LEU A 216 11.95 -18.05 2.37
N GLN A 217 11.91 -17.50 1.16
CA GLN A 217 12.95 -17.66 0.13
C GLN A 217 13.77 -16.38 -0.05
N ARG A 218 13.18 -15.22 0.27
CA ARG A 218 13.79 -13.91 0.09
C ARG A 218 13.58 -13.07 1.34
N LEU A 219 14.68 -12.55 1.87
CA LEU A 219 14.69 -11.53 2.91
C LEU A 219 15.57 -10.38 2.42
N GLU A 220 14.94 -9.23 2.15
CA GLU A 220 15.64 -8.02 1.71
C GLU A 220 15.52 -6.97 2.81
N LEU A 221 16.64 -6.63 3.43
CA LEU A 221 16.75 -5.56 4.40
C LEU A 221 17.61 -4.48 3.78
N SER A 222 16.99 -3.38 3.38
CA SER A 222 17.76 -2.23 2.91
C SER A 222 18.06 -1.31 4.09
N GLY A 223 19.34 -1.19 4.39
CA GLY A 223 19.86 -0.11 5.23
C GLY A 223 20.01 1.16 4.40
N ARG A 224 20.24 2.29 5.09
CA ARG A 224 20.88 3.45 4.48
C ARG A 224 22.39 3.32 4.64
#